data_AF-A0A6B3I3Z2-F1
#
_entry.id   AF-A0A6B3I3Z2-F1
#
_cell.length_a   1.000
_cell.length_b   1.000
_cell.length_c   1.000
_cell.angle_alpha   90.00
_cell.angle_beta   90.00
_cell.angle_gamma   90.00
#
_symmetry.space_group_name_H-M   'P 1'
#
loop_
_entity.id
_entity.type
_entity.pdbx_description
1 polymer ?
#
loop_
_entity_poly.entity_id
_entity_poly.type
_entity_poly.pdbx_seq_one_letter_code
_entity_poly.pdbx_strand_id
1 'polypeptide(L)' 'NRSDIVVATKVGAHPDYKGLSAATIKGAAEQSLRRLGTDHIDLYYTHFDDETVPVEEIITALDQLVKDGKV' A
#
# COMPACT_ATOMS: atom_id res chain seq x y z
N ASN A 1 12.29 -10.05 16.58
CA ASN A 1 12.92 -8.76 16.22
C ASN A 1 12.18 -7.98 15.14
N ARG A 2 11.25 -8.57 14.35
CA ARG A 2 10.46 -7.80 13.36
C ARG A 2 9.68 -6.64 14.00
N SER A 3 9.16 -6.86 15.20
CA SER A 3 8.49 -5.88 16.06
C SER A 3 9.36 -4.70 16.48
N ASP A 4 10.68 -4.80 16.35
CA ASP A 4 11.63 -3.77 16.79
C ASP A 4 12.02 -2.84 15.64
N ILE A 5 11.45 -3.07 14.45
CA ILE A 5 11.73 -2.35 13.22
C ILE A 5 10.41 -1.76 12.70
N VAL A 6 10.44 -0.50 12.26
CA VAL A 6 9.33 0.14 11.55
C VAL A 6 9.66 0.13 10.06
N VAL A 7 8.81 -0.52 9.27
CA VAL A 7 8.92 -0.63 7.82
C VAL A 7 7.90 0.28 7.17
N ALA A 8 8.40 1.32 6.52
CA ALA A 8 7.60 2.20 5.69
C ALA A 8 7.85 1.93 4.19
N THR A 9 6.78 1.87 3.39
CA THR A 9 6.87 1.75 1.94
C THR A 9 5.69 2.45 1.25
N LYS A 10 5.62 2.40 -0.08
CA LYS A 10 4.73 3.26 -0.86
C LYS A 10 4.31 2.69 -2.22
N VAL A 11 3.18 3.17 -2.75
CA VAL A 11 2.57 2.75 -4.02
C VAL A 11 2.41 3.87 -5.03
N GLY A 12 2.31 3.52 -6.32
CA GLY A 12 1.88 4.43 -7.40
C GLY A 12 2.91 4.57 -8.51
N ALA A 13 4.20 4.38 -8.23
CA ALA A 13 5.27 4.59 -9.22
C ALA A 13 5.81 3.29 -9.86
N HIS A 14 5.39 2.12 -9.38
CA HIS A 14 5.92 0.85 -9.91
C HIS A 14 5.36 0.59 -11.32
N PRO A 15 6.15 0.12 -12.30
CA PRO A 15 5.66 -0.10 -13.67
C PRO A 15 4.42 -0.98 -13.77
N ASP A 16 4.37 -2.05 -12.96
CA ASP A 16 3.22 -2.98 -12.91
C ASP A 16 2.07 -2.48 -12.01
N TYR A 17 2.30 -1.44 -11.20
CA TYR A 17 1.35 -0.89 -10.24
C TYR A 17 1.42 0.63 -10.25
N LYS A 18 1.00 1.21 -11.39
CA LYS A 18 0.94 2.66 -11.59
C LYS A 18 -0.39 3.26 -11.13
N GLY A 19 -0.33 4.49 -10.65
CA GLY A 19 -1.51 5.24 -10.19
C GLY A 19 -2.09 4.70 -8.88
N LEU A 20 -3.24 5.24 -8.49
CA LEU A 20 -3.84 4.97 -7.18
C LEU A 20 -5.23 4.31 -7.22
N SER A 21 -5.56 3.58 -8.29
CA SER A 21 -6.77 2.74 -8.28
C SER A 21 -6.76 1.76 -7.10
N ALA A 22 -7.93 1.39 -6.58
CA ALA A 22 -8.04 0.45 -5.47
C ALA A 22 -7.34 -0.89 -5.76
N ALA A 23 -7.41 -1.37 -7.00
CA ALA A 23 -6.74 -2.60 -7.44
C ALA A 23 -5.21 -2.44 -7.41
N THR A 24 -4.70 -1.28 -7.84
CA THR A 24 -3.27 -0.96 -7.79
C THR A 24 -2.76 -0.96 -6.34
N ILE A 25 -3.46 -0.24 -5.44
CA ILE A 25 -3.09 -0.12 -4.02
C ILE A 25 -3.00 -1.51 -3.37
N LYS A 26 -4.06 -2.31 -3.50
CA LYS A 26 -4.12 -3.64 -2.87
C LYS A 26 -3.08 -4.60 -3.47
N GLY A 27 -2.98 -4.64 -4.80
CA GLY A 27 -2.02 -5.51 -5.48
C GLY A 27 -0.56 -5.16 -5.17
N ALA A 28 -0.22 -3.87 -5.10
CA ALA A 28 1.12 -3.43 -4.77
C ALA A 28 1.50 -3.70 -3.31
N ALA A 29 0.55 -3.63 -2.38
CA ALA A 29 0.75 -3.98 -0.97
C ALA A 29 1.12 -5.46 -0.85
N GLU A 30 0.37 -6.35 -1.49
CA GLU A 30 0.66 -7.80 -1.55
C GLU A 30 2.07 -8.09 -2.08
N GLN A 31 2.46 -7.42 -3.18
CA GLN A 31 3.80 -7.60 -3.74
C GLN A 31 4.89 -7.02 -2.83
N SER A 32 4.59 -5.95 -2.09
CA SER A 32 5.54 -5.38 -1.12
C SER A 32 5.77 -6.33 0.04
N LEU A 33 4.71 -6.89 0.62
CA LEU A 33 4.77 -7.92 1.67
C LEU A 33 5.60 -9.13 1.22
N ARG A 34 5.33 -9.64 0.01
CA ARG A 34 6.11 -10.76 -0.58
C ARG A 34 7.59 -10.44 -0.74
N ARG A 35 7.94 -9.26 -1.27
CA ARG A 35 9.34 -8.85 -1.46
C ARG A 35 10.07 -8.60 -0.13
N LEU A 36 9.36 -8.06 0.85
CA LEU A 36 9.90 -7.78 2.18
C LEU A 36 9.97 -9.04 3.06
N GLY A 37 9.28 -10.12 2.68
CA GLY A 37 9.23 -11.36 3.46
C GLY A 37 8.52 -11.19 4.81
N THR A 38 7.51 -10.33 4.87
CA THR A 38 6.75 -10.01 6.09
C THR A 38 5.25 -10.02 5.77
N ASP A 39 4.42 -10.20 6.78
CA ASP A 39 2.96 -10.17 6.71
C ASP A 39 2.35 -8.79 7.00
N HIS A 40 3.13 -7.84 7.50
CA HIS A 40 2.69 -6.51 7.90
C HIS A 40 3.67 -5.39 7.51
N ILE A 41 3.13 -4.24 7.09
CA ILE A 41 3.83 -2.97 6.81
C ILE A 41 3.41 -1.95 7.87
N ASP A 42 4.35 -1.30 8.55
CA ASP A 42 3.99 -0.36 9.63
C ASP A 42 3.46 0.99 9.13
N LEU A 43 3.84 1.39 7.90
CA LEU A 43 3.36 2.62 7.27
C LEU A 43 3.36 2.51 5.75
N TYR A 44 2.19 2.73 5.15
CA TYR A 44 2.01 2.65 3.71
C TYR A 44 1.54 3.97 3.10
N TYR A 45 2.35 4.54 2.21
CA TYR A 45 2.06 5.82 1.57
C TYR A 45 1.55 5.67 0.14
N THR A 46 0.73 6.63 -0.30
CA THR A 46 0.70 7.01 -1.71
C THR A 46 2.01 7.74 -2.04
N HIS A 47 2.70 7.36 -3.11
CA HIS A 47 4.00 7.96 -3.46
C HIS A 47 3.83 9.38 -4.04
N PHE A 48 2.64 9.72 -4.49
CA PHE A 48 2.22 11.01 -5.04
C PHE A 48 0.69 11.11 -5.01
N ASP A 49 0.14 12.27 -5.35
CA ASP A 49 -1.29 12.46 -5.55
C ASP A 49 -1.71 12.01 -6.96
N ASP A 50 -2.90 11.42 -7.09
CA ASP A 50 -3.48 10.99 -8.37
C ASP A 50 -4.87 11.62 -8.52
N GLU A 51 -4.93 12.78 -9.18
CA GLU A 51 -6.18 13.53 -9.39
C GLU A 51 -7.19 12.80 -10.30
N THR A 52 -6.78 11.70 -10.93
CA THR A 52 -7.68 10.90 -11.80
C THR A 52 -8.50 9.88 -11.02
N VAL A 53 -8.18 9.65 -9.75
CA VAL A 53 -8.88 8.68 -8.88
C VAL A 53 -9.57 9.44 -7.74
N PRO A 54 -10.87 9.19 -7.48
CA PRO A 54 -11.56 9.78 -6.34
C PRO A 54 -10.86 9.47 -5.03
N VAL A 55 -10.64 10.49 -4.19
CA VAL A 55 -9.98 10.33 -2.88
C VAL A 55 -10.66 9.27 -2.02
N GLU A 56 -12.00 9.17 -2.07
CA GLU A 56 -12.77 8.15 -1.35
C GLU A 56 -12.36 6.72 -1.74
N GLU A 57 -12.08 6.47 -3.02
CA GLU A 57 -11.62 5.15 -3.49
C GLU A 57 -10.22 4.84 -2.92
N ILE A 58 -9.31 5.82 -2.98
CA ILE A 58 -7.93 5.70 -2.47
C ILE A 58 -7.95 5.37 -0.98
N ILE A 59 -8.64 6.19 -0.19
CA ILE A 59 -8.68 6.06 1.27
C ILE A 59 -9.41 4.78 1.69
N THR A 60 -10.49 4.40 1.00
CA THR A 60 -11.19 3.13 1.28
C THR A 60 -10.30 1.92 0.99
N ALA A 61 -9.48 1.97 -0.08
CA ALA A 61 -8.55 0.89 -0.38
C ALA A 61 -7.43 0.76 0.67
N LEU A 62 -6.89 1.89 1.14
CA LEU A 62 -5.88 1.93 2.21
C LEU A 62 -6.47 1.46 3.55
N ASP A 63 -7.65 1.93 3.92
CA ASP A 63 -8.36 1.52 5.15
C ASP A 63 -8.64 0.01 5.17
N GLN A 64 -9.00 -0.58 4.03
CA GLN A 64 -9.18 -2.04 3.96
C GLN A 64 -7.88 -2.80 4.26
N LEU A 65 -6.71 -2.29 3.84
CA LEU A 65 -5.43 -2.94 4.16
C LEU A 65 -5.12 -2.90 5.66
N VAL A 66 -5.50 -1.81 6.34
CA VAL A 66 -5.40 -1.68 7.81
C VAL A 66 -6.35 -2.65 8.50
N LYS A 67 -7.61 -2.71 8.07
CA LYS A 67 -8.61 -3.66 8.60
C LYS A 67 -8.21 -5.13 8.39
N ASP A 68 -7.53 -5.42 7.30
CA ASP A 68 -6.99 -6.75 6.99
C ASP A 68 -5.70 -7.06 7.79
N GLY A 69 -5.14 -6.10 8.53
CA GLY A 69 -3.91 -6.24 9.31
C GLY A 69 -2.61 -6.25 8.49
N LYS A 70 -2.69 -5.92 7.20
CA LYS A 70 -1.54 -5.89 6.27
C LYS A 70 -0.73 -4.61 6.39
N VAL A 71 -1.39 -3.54 6.85
CA VAL A 71 -0.83 -2.25 7.20
C VAL A 71 -1.27 -1.89 8.62
#